data_AF-A0A976QGS8-F1
#
_entry.id   AF-A0A976QGS8-F1
#
_cell.length_a   1.000
_cell.length_b   1.000
_cell.length_c   1.000
_cell.angle_alpha   90.00
_cell.angle_beta   90.00
_cell.angle_gamma   90.00
#
_symmetry.space_group_name_H-M   'P 1'
#
loop_
_entity.id
_entity.type
_entity.pdbx_description
1 polymer ?
#
loop_
_entity_poly.entity_id
_entity_poly.type
_entity_poly.pdbx_seq_one_letter_code
_entity_poly.pdbx_strand_id
1 'polypeptide(L)'
;IKGNATDTYTRKIYLRFDLSAVTGTVKSAKLRMRTSNDAPDGTHDADFVSDDTWGESTITWNNAPASGANLDSQTALGDGDWIVFDVNDQVAAEAAGDGKISFLVYQSVGDDYGQYNSSDVTTWQYKPHLMIEATPPESTVTTLYSTKDTYVRDGAYADTNYGTETTMAIKENATAGYTRRSYVRFDLSSITGTVTDAKLRLYVNRRDASTTHGCNFIGDSWYEGSLTWNNRPATGSRLDTVSVPSAGNWIEFDVTSQVATEAAGDDEISLMIWEPTATTYTLYDTREGTNDPQLVITH
;
A
#
# COMPACT_ATOMS: atom_id res chain seq x y z
N ILE A 1 -33.05 -25.16 6.67
CA ILE A 1 -32.75 -25.23 8.11
C ILE A 1 -34.01 -25.72 8.84
N LYS A 2 -33.86 -26.54 9.88
CA LYS A 2 -34.95 -26.99 10.78
C LYS A 2 -34.32 -27.31 12.14
N GLY A 3 -34.83 -26.82 13.26
CA GLY A 3 -34.22 -26.98 14.58
C GLY A 3 -35.19 -27.33 15.72
N ASN A 4 -35.40 -28.62 16.02
CA ASN A 4 -36.14 -29.03 17.23
C ASN A 4 -35.32 -30.04 18.03
N ALA A 5 -35.24 -29.87 19.36
CA ALA A 5 -34.50 -30.74 20.29
C ALA A 5 -34.99 -32.20 20.32
N THR A 6 -36.15 -32.50 19.73
CA THR A 6 -36.74 -33.84 19.71
C THR A 6 -36.84 -34.48 18.33
N ASP A 7 -36.44 -33.77 17.25
CA ASP A 7 -36.66 -34.25 15.88
C ASP A 7 -35.37 -34.68 15.18
N THR A 8 -35.43 -35.76 14.39
CA THR A 8 -34.27 -36.37 13.71
C THR A 8 -33.86 -35.65 12.42
N TYR A 9 -34.48 -34.50 12.11
CA TYR A 9 -34.35 -33.80 10.82
C TYR A 9 -33.61 -32.46 10.90
N THR A 10 -32.67 -32.31 11.85
CA THR A 10 -31.85 -31.10 11.99
C THR A 10 -31.02 -30.83 10.73
N ARG A 11 -31.02 -29.58 10.28
CA ARG A 11 -30.24 -29.15 9.11
C ARG A 11 -29.42 -27.92 9.46
N LYS A 12 -28.14 -27.95 9.09
CA LYS A 12 -27.14 -26.90 9.31
C LYS A 12 -26.60 -26.42 7.97
N ILE A 13 -26.29 -25.13 7.86
CA ILE A 13 -25.67 -24.53 6.68
C ILE A 13 -24.24 -24.14 7.06
N TYR A 14 -23.27 -24.51 6.22
CA TYR A 14 -21.89 -24.06 6.35
C TYR A 14 -21.55 -23.16 5.17
N LEU A 15 -20.92 -22.02 5.44
CA LEU A 15 -20.42 -21.08 4.44
C LEU A 15 -18.96 -20.76 4.74
N ARG A 16 -18.12 -20.61 3.71
CA ARG A 16 -16.75 -20.12 3.87
C ARG A 16 -16.47 -19.00 2.88
N PHE A 17 -15.79 -17.95 3.32
CA PHE A 17 -15.38 -16.82 2.52
C PHE A 17 -13.86 -16.63 2.56
N ASP A 18 -13.31 -16.18 1.43
CA ASP A 18 -11.92 -15.74 1.31
C ASP A 18 -11.87 -14.24 1.62
N LEU A 19 -11.06 -13.86 2.61
CA LEU A 19 -10.88 -12.49 3.08
C LEU A 19 -9.56 -11.87 2.59
N SER A 20 -8.81 -12.53 1.71
CA SER A 20 -7.51 -12.04 1.21
C SER A 20 -7.55 -10.67 0.53
N ALA A 21 -8.73 -10.26 0.04
CA ALA A 21 -8.94 -8.94 -0.55
C ALA A 21 -9.29 -7.85 0.48
N VAL A 22 -9.55 -8.22 1.74
CA VAL A 22 -9.88 -7.27 2.81
C VAL A 22 -8.60 -6.62 3.30
N THR A 23 -8.51 -5.29 3.14
CA THR A 23 -7.37 -4.50 3.60
C THR A 23 -7.84 -3.35 4.49
N GLY A 24 -6.94 -2.88 5.36
CA GLY A 24 -7.24 -1.79 6.29
C GLY A 24 -8.11 -2.25 7.47
N THR A 25 -8.94 -1.34 8.00
CA THR A 25 -9.74 -1.60 9.20
C THR A 25 -11.20 -1.87 8.83
N VAL A 26 -11.71 -3.06 9.17
CA VAL A 26 -13.14 -3.40 9.03
C VAL A 26 -13.99 -2.48 9.91
N LYS A 27 -15.00 -1.84 9.32
CA LYS A 27 -16.00 -1.00 10.01
C LYS A 27 -17.34 -1.68 10.17
N SER A 28 -17.69 -2.52 9.21
CA SER A 28 -18.93 -3.29 9.18
C SER A 28 -18.71 -4.53 8.30
N ALA A 29 -19.23 -5.67 8.72
CA ALA A 29 -19.24 -6.92 8.01
C ALA A 29 -20.58 -7.62 8.28
N LYS A 30 -21.34 -7.87 7.22
CA LYS A 30 -22.68 -8.46 7.29
C LYS A 30 -22.78 -9.70 6.44
N LEU A 31 -23.06 -10.84 7.05
CA LEU A 31 -23.40 -12.07 6.33
C LEU A 31 -24.87 -11.98 5.91
N ARG A 32 -25.12 -11.99 4.61
CA ARG A 32 -26.47 -11.90 4.04
C ARG A 32 -26.85 -13.21 3.38
N MET A 33 -27.99 -13.75 3.77
CA MET A 33 -28.58 -14.95 3.18
C MET A 33 -30.04 -14.68 2.81
N ARG A 34 -30.43 -15.09 1.61
CA ARG A 34 -31.78 -14.85 1.10
C ARG A 34 -32.63 -16.10 1.21
N THR A 35 -33.79 -16.00 1.84
CA THR A 35 -34.77 -17.10 1.92
C THR A 35 -35.29 -17.44 0.53
N SER A 36 -35.69 -18.69 0.31
CA SER A 36 -36.17 -19.15 -0.99
C SER A 36 -37.18 -20.28 -0.83
N ASN A 37 -38.28 -20.26 -1.59
CA ASN A 37 -39.34 -21.28 -1.67
C ASN A 37 -40.14 -21.50 -0.38
N ASP A 38 -39.51 -21.43 0.78
CA ASP A 38 -40.12 -21.64 2.08
C ASP A 38 -39.43 -20.77 3.13
N ALA A 39 -40.23 -19.94 3.81
CA ALA A 39 -39.73 -18.98 4.78
C ALA A 39 -39.53 -19.71 6.12
N PRO A 40 -38.31 -19.73 6.68
CA PRO A 40 -38.12 -20.29 8.01
C PRO A 40 -38.91 -19.49 9.06
N ASP A 41 -39.23 -20.14 10.18
CA ASP A 41 -39.72 -19.46 11.38
C ASP A 41 -38.61 -19.28 12.43
N GLY A 42 -38.96 -18.63 13.53
CA GLY A 42 -38.14 -18.54 14.73
C GLY A 42 -36.76 -17.87 14.55
N THR A 43 -35.80 -18.30 15.35
CA THR A 43 -34.47 -17.66 15.49
C THR A 43 -33.41 -18.50 14.81
N HIS A 44 -32.57 -17.82 14.03
CA HIS A 44 -31.44 -18.38 13.33
C HIS A 44 -30.19 -17.73 13.88
N ASP A 45 -29.17 -18.56 14.07
CA ASP A 45 -27.92 -18.20 14.69
C ASP A 45 -26.82 -18.38 13.66
N ALA A 46 -25.90 -17.41 13.61
CA ALA A 46 -24.65 -17.53 12.87
C ALA A 46 -23.50 -17.71 13.85
N ASP A 47 -22.93 -18.91 13.88
CA ASP A 47 -21.78 -19.24 14.72
C ASP A 47 -20.50 -19.24 13.88
N PHE A 48 -19.40 -18.83 14.51
CA PHE A 48 -18.06 -18.97 13.95
C PHE A 48 -17.63 -20.44 13.89
N VAL A 49 -16.91 -20.81 12.84
CA VAL A 49 -16.29 -22.12 12.67
C VAL A 49 -14.79 -21.92 12.44
N SER A 50 -13.97 -22.34 13.40
CA SER A 50 -12.51 -22.15 13.34
C SER A 50 -11.76 -23.16 12.47
N ASP A 51 -12.45 -24.23 12.03
CA ASP A 51 -11.87 -25.23 11.15
C ASP A 51 -12.24 -24.93 9.70
N ASP A 52 -11.27 -24.49 8.92
CA ASP A 52 -11.42 -24.20 7.49
C ASP A 52 -11.07 -25.37 6.57
N THR A 53 -10.84 -26.57 7.10
CA THR A 53 -10.38 -27.71 6.29
C THR A 53 -11.52 -28.46 5.60
N TRP A 54 -12.77 -28.16 5.91
CA TRP A 54 -13.93 -28.80 5.30
C TRP A 54 -14.05 -28.45 3.80
N GLY A 55 -14.59 -29.42 3.05
CA GLY A 55 -14.90 -29.28 1.63
C GLY A 55 -16.40 -29.37 1.37
N GLU A 56 -16.91 -28.50 0.49
CA GLU A 56 -18.34 -28.43 0.14
C GLU A 56 -18.91 -29.77 -0.34
N SER A 57 -18.13 -30.56 -1.09
CA SER A 57 -18.54 -31.87 -1.61
C SER A 57 -18.24 -33.05 -0.69
N THR A 58 -17.52 -32.83 0.41
CA THR A 58 -17.07 -33.90 1.33
C THR A 58 -17.64 -33.77 2.74
N ILE A 59 -18.26 -32.64 3.07
CA ILE A 59 -18.93 -32.43 4.35
C ILE A 59 -20.16 -33.32 4.49
N THR A 60 -20.32 -33.87 5.69
CA THR A 60 -21.38 -34.77 6.13
C THR A 60 -21.69 -34.44 7.58
N TRP A 61 -22.79 -34.96 8.13
CA TRP A 61 -23.10 -34.77 9.55
C TRP A 61 -21.96 -35.21 10.49
N ASN A 62 -21.25 -36.29 10.16
CA ASN A 62 -20.25 -36.90 11.04
C ASN A 62 -18.87 -36.24 11.00
N ASN A 63 -18.55 -35.50 9.93
CA ASN A 63 -17.27 -34.79 9.77
C ASN A 63 -17.44 -33.27 9.69
N ALA A 64 -18.66 -32.75 9.91
CA ALA A 64 -18.90 -31.32 9.93
C ALA A 64 -18.12 -30.68 11.11
N PRO A 65 -17.49 -29.52 10.89
CA PRO A 65 -16.84 -28.77 11.95
C PRO A 65 -17.75 -28.50 13.14
N ALA A 66 -17.18 -28.41 14.34
CA ALA A 66 -17.91 -28.03 15.53
C ALA A 66 -18.34 -26.54 15.48
N SER A 67 -19.48 -26.22 16.10
CA SER A 67 -19.91 -24.84 16.34
C SER A 67 -18.93 -24.15 17.29
N GLY A 68 -18.53 -22.93 16.96
CA GLY A 68 -17.77 -22.04 17.82
C GLY A 68 -18.65 -21.00 18.52
N ALA A 69 -18.16 -19.77 18.63
CA ALA A 69 -18.89 -18.66 19.25
C ALA A 69 -20.09 -18.23 18.40
N ASN A 70 -21.22 -17.92 19.04
CA ASN A 70 -22.33 -17.25 18.38
C ASN A 70 -21.96 -15.79 18.07
N LEU A 71 -22.05 -15.42 16.79
CA LEU A 71 -21.70 -14.09 16.32
C LEU A 71 -22.90 -13.16 16.32
N ASP A 72 -24.05 -13.68 15.87
CA ASP A 72 -25.32 -12.96 15.88
C ASP A 72 -26.51 -13.94 15.80
N SER A 73 -27.67 -13.48 16.22
CA SER A 73 -28.95 -14.20 16.22
C SER A 73 -30.04 -13.32 15.62
N GLN A 74 -30.72 -13.82 14.60
CA GLN A 74 -31.72 -13.07 13.85
C GLN A 74 -33.02 -13.87 13.71
N THR A 75 -34.16 -13.18 13.77
CA THR A 75 -35.45 -13.82 13.50
C THR A 75 -35.66 -13.93 11.99
N ALA A 76 -36.11 -15.09 11.54
CA ALA A 76 -36.40 -15.30 10.13
C ALA A 76 -37.50 -14.36 9.61
N LEU A 77 -37.32 -13.91 8.36
CA LEU A 77 -38.26 -13.06 7.63
C LEU A 77 -39.03 -13.89 6.58
N GLY A 78 -39.91 -13.24 5.80
CA GLY A 78 -40.73 -13.91 4.80
C GLY A 78 -39.95 -14.52 3.64
N ASP A 79 -40.65 -15.21 2.73
CA ASP A 79 -40.02 -15.80 1.55
C ASP A 79 -39.48 -14.69 0.61
N GLY A 80 -38.24 -14.87 0.16
CA GLY A 80 -37.53 -13.91 -0.67
C GLY A 80 -36.86 -12.75 0.08
N ASP A 81 -36.97 -12.68 1.40
CA ASP A 81 -36.30 -11.69 2.24
C ASP A 81 -34.85 -12.08 2.58
N TRP A 82 -34.11 -11.09 3.08
CA TRP A 82 -32.74 -11.26 3.54
C TRP A 82 -32.67 -11.36 5.04
N ILE A 83 -32.13 -12.46 5.56
CA ILE A 83 -31.58 -12.48 6.92
C ILE A 83 -30.17 -11.89 6.86
N VAL A 84 -29.83 -11.06 7.85
CA VAL A 84 -28.59 -10.28 7.87
C VAL A 84 -27.97 -10.40 9.25
N PHE A 85 -26.86 -11.14 9.33
CA PHE A 85 -26.10 -11.30 10.57
C PHE A 85 -24.99 -10.26 10.65
N ASP A 86 -24.87 -9.59 11.79
CA ASP A 86 -23.72 -8.76 12.12
C ASP A 86 -22.55 -9.65 12.55
N VAL A 87 -21.44 -9.61 11.82
CA VAL A 87 -20.27 -10.47 12.05
C VAL A 87 -18.98 -9.65 12.09
N ASN A 88 -19.09 -8.36 12.43
CA ASN A 88 -18.01 -7.36 12.34
C ASN A 88 -16.71 -7.84 12.98
N ASP A 89 -16.78 -8.23 14.25
CA ASP A 89 -15.60 -8.50 15.08
C ASP A 89 -14.86 -9.75 14.61
N GLN A 90 -15.58 -10.83 14.28
CA GLN A 90 -14.96 -12.07 13.83
C GLN A 90 -14.38 -11.92 12.42
N VAL A 91 -15.05 -11.22 11.50
CA VAL A 91 -14.50 -10.94 10.17
C VAL A 91 -13.23 -10.09 10.27
N ALA A 92 -13.19 -9.11 11.17
CA ALA A 92 -11.99 -8.33 11.42
C ALA A 92 -10.83 -9.18 11.97
N ALA A 93 -11.12 -10.08 12.90
CA ALA A 93 -10.14 -10.99 13.49
C ALA A 93 -9.56 -11.97 12.45
N GLU A 94 -10.41 -12.62 11.66
CA GLU A 94 -9.98 -13.59 10.66
C GLU A 94 -9.27 -12.93 9.47
N ALA A 95 -9.69 -11.73 9.05
CA ALA A 95 -8.99 -10.98 8.00
C ALA A 95 -7.55 -10.60 8.41
N ALA A 96 -7.33 -10.31 9.70
CA ALA A 96 -5.99 -10.08 10.26
C ALA A 96 -5.23 -11.39 10.58
N GLY A 97 -5.94 -12.52 10.60
CA GLY A 97 -5.43 -13.85 10.89
C GLY A 97 -5.08 -14.62 9.63
N ASP A 98 -5.82 -15.69 9.35
CA ASP A 98 -5.54 -16.61 8.24
C ASP A 98 -6.21 -16.22 6.92
N GLY A 99 -6.99 -15.13 6.91
CA GLY A 99 -7.63 -14.59 5.73
C GLY A 99 -8.82 -15.42 5.24
N LYS A 100 -9.44 -16.25 6.10
CA LYS A 100 -10.64 -17.02 5.77
C LYS A 100 -11.63 -16.96 6.91
N ILE A 101 -12.92 -17.04 6.61
CA ILE A 101 -13.92 -17.18 7.66
C ILE A 101 -14.96 -18.22 7.28
N SER A 102 -15.18 -19.17 8.18
CA SER A 102 -16.26 -20.15 8.09
C SER A 102 -17.38 -19.84 9.08
N PHE A 103 -18.62 -19.98 8.63
CA PHE A 103 -19.83 -19.81 9.41
C PHE A 103 -20.64 -21.10 9.45
N LEU A 104 -21.26 -21.37 10.60
CA LEU A 104 -22.35 -22.32 10.77
C LEU A 104 -23.64 -21.54 11.02
N VAL A 105 -24.62 -21.67 10.12
CA VAL A 105 -25.97 -21.12 10.29
C VAL A 105 -26.97 -22.22 10.58
N TYR A 106 -27.73 -22.07 11.65
CA TYR A 106 -28.76 -23.03 12.09
C TYR A 106 -29.91 -22.32 12.80
N GLN A 107 -31.02 -23.03 12.94
CA GLN A 107 -32.19 -22.54 13.65
C GLN A 107 -32.12 -23.03 15.09
N SER A 108 -32.06 -22.10 16.04
CA SER A 108 -32.01 -22.39 17.47
C SER A 108 -33.39 -22.39 18.11
N VAL A 109 -34.36 -21.69 17.51
CA VAL A 109 -35.76 -21.64 17.92
C VAL A 109 -36.66 -21.73 16.70
N GLY A 110 -37.76 -22.46 16.79
CA GLY A 110 -38.71 -22.71 15.69
C GLY A 110 -38.65 -24.16 15.22
N ASP A 111 -39.69 -24.67 14.56
CA ASP A 111 -39.73 -26.05 14.11
C ASP A 111 -40.06 -26.21 12.63
N ASP A 112 -40.20 -25.10 11.91
CA ASP A 112 -40.52 -25.11 10.50
C ASP A 112 -39.28 -25.30 9.62
N TYR A 113 -39.52 -25.83 8.42
CA TYR A 113 -38.49 -26.00 7.42
C TYR A 113 -38.29 -24.71 6.62
N GLY A 114 -37.12 -24.10 6.74
CA GLY A 114 -36.73 -22.97 5.89
C GLY A 114 -35.70 -23.32 4.83
N GLN A 115 -35.71 -22.59 3.72
CA GLN A 115 -34.68 -22.71 2.68
C GLN A 115 -33.99 -21.36 2.43
N TYR A 116 -32.70 -21.44 2.12
CA TYR A 116 -31.89 -20.29 1.69
C TYR A 116 -31.27 -20.61 0.35
N ASN A 117 -31.09 -19.58 -0.47
CA ASN A 117 -30.35 -19.70 -1.72
C ASN A 117 -28.91 -20.15 -1.45
N SER A 118 -28.36 -20.98 -2.34
CA SER A 118 -26.97 -21.44 -2.29
C SER A 118 -26.06 -20.65 -3.25
N SER A 119 -24.76 -20.94 -3.21
CA SER A 119 -23.75 -20.51 -4.18
C SER A 119 -24.11 -20.86 -5.63
N ASP A 120 -24.98 -21.86 -5.86
CA ASP A 120 -25.36 -22.37 -7.18
C ASP A 120 -26.58 -21.68 -7.81
N VAL A 121 -27.25 -20.76 -7.10
CA VAL A 121 -28.36 -20.02 -7.72
C VAL A 121 -27.85 -19.17 -8.90
N THR A 122 -28.57 -19.18 -10.02
CA THR A 122 -28.13 -18.51 -11.26
C THR A 122 -28.14 -16.99 -11.15
N THR A 123 -29.05 -16.43 -10.36
CA THR A 123 -29.11 -15.00 -10.07
C THR A 123 -28.06 -14.64 -9.02
N TRP A 124 -26.93 -14.10 -9.46
CA TRP A 124 -25.80 -13.75 -8.59
C TRP A 124 -26.18 -12.89 -7.38
N GLN A 125 -27.16 -12.00 -7.52
CA GLN A 125 -27.65 -11.12 -6.45
C GLN A 125 -28.30 -11.89 -5.29
N TYR A 126 -28.74 -13.13 -5.51
CA TYR A 126 -29.41 -13.95 -4.49
C TYR A 126 -28.48 -14.93 -3.79
N LYS A 127 -27.22 -15.03 -4.25
CA LYS A 127 -26.22 -15.87 -3.59
C LYS A 127 -25.95 -15.34 -2.18
N PRO A 128 -25.68 -16.21 -1.19
CA PRO A 128 -25.14 -15.77 0.08
C PRO A 128 -23.86 -14.97 -0.14
N HIS A 129 -23.75 -13.84 0.54
CA HIS A 129 -22.57 -12.98 0.40
C HIS A 129 -22.22 -12.29 1.72
N LEU A 130 -20.93 -12.07 1.92
CA LEU A 130 -20.39 -11.29 3.02
C LEU A 130 -20.14 -9.86 2.52
N MET A 131 -20.88 -8.89 3.05
CA MET A 131 -20.72 -7.49 2.71
C MET A 131 -19.80 -6.81 3.73
N ILE A 132 -18.62 -6.38 3.30
CA ILE A 132 -17.60 -5.77 4.16
C ILE A 132 -17.39 -4.31 3.75
N GLU A 133 -17.48 -3.42 4.72
CA GLU A 133 -17.06 -2.03 4.62
C GLU A 133 -15.80 -1.86 5.46
N ALA A 134 -14.69 -1.48 4.83
CA ALA A 134 -13.41 -1.25 5.49
C ALA A 134 -12.87 0.14 5.13
N THR A 135 -12.18 0.79 6.06
CA THR A 135 -11.36 1.96 5.74
C THR A 135 -9.99 1.48 5.26
N PRO A 136 -9.44 2.06 4.17
CA PRO A 136 -8.08 1.76 3.72
C PRO A 136 -7.06 1.88 4.86
N PRO A 137 -5.92 1.18 4.80
CA PRO A 137 -4.84 1.40 5.75
C PRO A 137 -4.47 2.89 5.76
N GLU A 138 -4.19 3.42 6.95
CA GLU A 138 -3.71 4.79 7.07
C GLU A 138 -2.36 4.90 6.35
N SER A 139 -2.20 5.96 5.56
CA SER A 139 -0.95 6.29 4.90
C SER A 139 -0.54 7.67 5.35
N THR A 140 0.72 7.81 5.71
CA THR A 140 1.31 9.07 6.15
C THR A 140 2.17 9.64 5.04
N VAL A 141 2.05 10.94 4.80
CA VAL A 141 2.91 11.66 3.85
C VAL A 141 3.89 12.52 4.64
N THR A 142 5.18 12.20 4.52
CA THR A 142 6.28 12.96 5.13
C THR A 142 7.07 13.68 4.04
N THR A 143 7.39 14.95 4.27
CA THR A 143 8.35 15.69 3.44
C THR A 143 9.63 15.88 4.23
N LEU A 144 10.72 15.32 3.73
CA LEU A 144 12.07 15.52 4.24
C LEU A 144 12.78 16.59 3.39
N TYR A 145 13.67 17.35 4.02
CA TYR A 145 14.55 18.31 3.35
C TYR A 145 15.97 17.77 3.32
N SER A 146 16.76 18.19 2.33
CA SER A 146 18.14 17.72 2.20
C SER A 146 18.97 18.04 3.44
N THR A 147 19.68 17.03 3.96
CA THR A 147 20.68 17.24 5.01
C THR A 147 22.00 17.73 4.44
N LYS A 148 22.25 17.47 3.15
CA LYS A 148 23.39 17.95 2.37
C LYS A 148 23.00 18.10 0.91
N ASP A 149 23.48 19.13 0.25
CA ASP A 149 23.40 19.26 -1.19
C ASP A 149 24.50 20.16 -1.79
N THR A 150 24.98 19.78 -2.97
CA THR A 150 26.02 20.55 -3.67
C THR A 150 26.14 20.09 -5.12
N TYR A 151 27.08 20.66 -5.86
CA TYR A 151 27.49 20.14 -7.17
C TYR A 151 29.00 20.14 -7.30
N VAL A 152 29.48 19.40 -8.29
CA VAL A 152 30.89 19.35 -8.67
C VAL A 152 31.05 19.78 -10.11
N ARG A 153 32.25 20.24 -10.47
CA ARG A 153 32.59 20.67 -11.83
C ARG A 153 33.96 20.15 -12.24
N ASP A 154 34.06 19.62 -13.44
CA ASP A 154 35.27 18.97 -13.94
C ASP A 154 36.37 19.95 -14.39
N GLY A 155 37.43 19.42 -15.02
CA GLY A 155 38.51 20.20 -15.61
C GLY A 155 39.30 21.03 -14.60
N ALA A 156 39.55 22.30 -14.92
CA ALA A 156 40.31 23.21 -14.05
C ALA A 156 39.62 23.51 -12.70
N TYR A 157 38.36 23.12 -12.53
CA TYR A 157 37.57 23.32 -11.32
C TYR A 157 37.49 22.06 -10.46
N ALA A 158 38.24 21.02 -10.79
CA ALA A 158 38.06 19.69 -10.22
C ALA A 158 38.31 19.59 -8.71
N ASP A 159 39.04 20.55 -8.14
CA ASP A 159 39.31 20.68 -6.69
C ASP A 159 38.50 21.79 -6.01
N THR A 160 37.58 22.45 -6.74
CA THR A 160 36.72 23.50 -6.18
C THR A 160 35.49 22.87 -5.51
N ASN A 161 35.21 23.28 -4.28
CA ASN A 161 33.98 22.94 -3.56
C ASN A 161 32.92 24.04 -3.78
N TYR A 162 31.65 23.62 -3.88
CA TYR A 162 30.52 24.52 -4.11
C TYR A 162 29.40 24.34 -3.06
N GLY A 163 29.73 23.81 -1.87
CA GLY A 163 28.76 23.43 -0.83
C GLY A 163 28.07 24.58 -0.11
N THR A 164 28.33 25.83 -0.50
CA THR A 164 27.71 27.03 0.08
C THR A 164 26.95 27.86 -0.95
N GLU A 165 26.87 27.38 -2.19
CA GLU A 165 26.17 28.08 -3.27
C GLU A 165 24.66 27.92 -3.08
N THR A 166 23.88 28.95 -3.43
CA THR A 166 22.41 28.91 -3.33
C THR A 166 21.75 28.13 -4.48
N THR A 167 22.56 27.64 -5.43
CA THR A 167 22.09 26.81 -6.56
C THR A 167 23.13 25.74 -6.88
N MET A 168 22.65 24.59 -7.35
CA MET A 168 23.46 23.48 -7.83
C MET A 168 23.24 23.25 -9.31
N ALA A 169 24.34 23.05 -10.04
CA ALA A 169 24.35 23.09 -11.49
C ALA A 169 24.52 21.71 -12.13
N ILE A 170 23.80 21.49 -13.23
CA ILE A 170 23.92 20.31 -14.08
C ILE A 170 24.23 20.75 -15.50
N LYS A 171 25.18 20.04 -16.10
CA LYS A 171 25.52 20.12 -17.52
C LYS A 171 26.40 18.93 -17.87
N GLU A 172 26.17 18.26 -18.99
CA GLU A 172 27.14 17.32 -19.54
C GLU A 172 27.86 17.95 -20.75
N ASN A 173 29.16 17.74 -20.92
CA ASN A 173 29.88 18.27 -22.08
C ASN A 173 31.18 17.51 -22.35
N ALA A 174 31.54 17.35 -23.62
CA ALA A 174 32.83 16.76 -23.99
C ALA A 174 34.03 17.69 -23.69
N THR A 175 33.80 18.99 -23.56
CA THR A 175 34.84 19.97 -23.24
C THR A 175 35.08 19.99 -21.74
N ALA A 176 36.31 19.72 -21.32
CA ALA A 176 36.69 19.74 -19.92
C ALA A 176 36.38 21.10 -19.26
N GLY A 177 35.88 21.06 -18.03
CA GLY A 177 35.46 22.24 -17.28
C GLY A 177 34.01 22.66 -17.51
N TYR A 178 33.22 21.91 -18.26
CA TYR A 178 31.80 22.18 -18.47
C TYR A 178 30.88 21.10 -17.91
N THR A 179 31.39 19.93 -17.54
CA THR A 179 30.58 18.87 -16.94
C THR A 179 30.35 19.17 -15.46
N ARG A 180 29.08 19.09 -15.05
CA ARG A 180 28.61 19.35 -13.69
C ARG A 180 27.54 18.34 -13.29
N ARG A 181 27.62 17.89 -12.05
CA ARG A 181 26.71 16.91 -11.45
C ARG A 181 26.32 17.38 -10.06
N SER A 182 25.04 17.27 -9.74
CA SER A 182 24.49 17.67 -8.46
C SER A 182 24.31 16.46 -7.54
N TYR A 183 24.40 16.69 -6.24
CA TYR A 183 24.38 15.69 -5.19
C TYR A 183 23.45 16.17 -4.08
N VAL A 184 22.58 15.29 -3.59
CA VAL A 184 21.66 15.57 -2.47
C VAL A 184 21.64 14.37 -1.52
N ARG A 185 21.39 14.60 -0.24
CA ARG A 185 21.26 13.54 0.76
C ARG A 185 20.14 13.82 1.75
N PHE A 186 19.47 12.77 2.21
CA PHE A 186 18.35 12.84 3.15
C PHE A 186 18.55 11.83 4.29
N ASP A 187 18.06 12.19 5.47
CA ASP A 187 17.95 11.33 6.65
C ASP A 187 16.53 10.74 6.68
N LEU A 188 16.43 9.41 6.66
CA LEU A 188 15.20 8.64 6.61
C LEU A 188 14.78 8.10 7.99
N SER A 189 15.52 8.41 9.07
CA SER A 189 15.30 7.81 10.40
C SER A 189 13.92 8.11 11.02
N SER A 190 13.20 9.11 10.51
CA SER A 190 11.82 9.41 10.93
C SER A 190 10.75 8.62 10.16
N ILE A 191 11.13 7.86 9.13
CA ILE A 191 10.21 7.14 8.26
C ILE A 191 9.85 5.80 8.91
N THR A 192 8.56 5.59 9.16
CA THR A 192 8.04 4.36 9.78
C THR A 192 7.01 3.69 8.88
N GLY A 193 6.89 2.36 8.93
CA GLY A 193 5.91 1.65 8.10
C GLY A 193 6.47 1.31 6.72
N THR A 194 5.58 1.03 5.77
CA THR A 194 5.99 0.54 4.44
C THR A 194 5.94 1.67 3.43
N VAL A 195 7.10 2.07 2.92
CA VAL A 195 7.18 3.06 1.84
C VAL A 195 6.44 2.55 0.60
N THR A 196 5.42 3.30 0.17
CA THR A 196 4.58 2.99 -1.00
C THR A 196 4.80 3.94 -2.17
N ASP A 197 5.28 5.16 -1.92
CA ASP A 197 5.70 6.12 -2.95
C ASP A 197 6.80 7.02 -2.37
N ALA A 198 7.85 7.31 -3.13
CA ALA A 198 8.81 8.35 -2.78
C ALA A 198 9.27 9.13 -4.02
N LYS A 199 9.21 10.46 -3.93
CA LYS A 199 9.65 11.38 -4.99
C LYS A 199 10.72 12.33 -4.48
N LEU A 200 11.89 12.31 -5.14
CA LEU A 200 12.86 13.40 -5.03
C LEU A 200 12.34 14.57 -5.85
N ARG A 201 12.19 15.75 -5.23
CA ARG A 201 11.75 16.98 -5.90
C ARG A 201 12.85 18.04 -5.82
N LEU A 202 13.24 18.56 -6.98
CA LEU A 202 14.20 19.67 -7.08
C LEU A 202 13.56 20.85 -7.81
N TYR A 203 13.70 22.05 -7.26
CA TYR A 203 13.11 23.25 -7.87
C TYR A 203 13.97 23.75 -9.03
N VAL A 204 13.41 23.80 -10.24
CA VAL A 204 14.12 24.29 -11.43
C VAL A 204 14.24 25.81 -11.34
N ASN A 205 15.40 26.29 -10.90
CA ASN A 205 15.72 27.71 -10.86
C ASN A 205 15.87 28.29 -12.27
N ARG A 206 16.62 27.57 -13.13
CA ARG A 206 16.89 27.97 -14.51
C ARG A 206 17.16 26.75 -15.37
N ARG A 207 16.76 26.79 -16.64
CA ARG A 207 17.23 25.89 -17.70
C ARG A 207 17.44 26.68 -18.99
N ASP A 208 18.52 26.42 -19.71
CA ASP A 208 18.80 27.14 -20.97
C ASP A 208 18.01 26.59 -22.17
N ALA A 209 17.68 25.29 -22.15
CA ALA A 209 16.93 24.61 -23.20
C ALA A 209 16.13 23.42 -22.63
N SER A 210 15.33 22.76 -23.46
CA SER A 210 14.69 21.49 -23.10
C SER A 210 15.76 20.40 -22.96
N THR A 211 15.71 19.66 -21.87
CA THR A 211 16.64 18.56 -21.59
C THR A 211 15.97 17.50 -20.71
N THR A 212 16.68 16.41 -20.45
CA THR A 212 16.31 15.32 -19.58
C THR A 212 17.42 15.13 -18.56
N HIS A 213 17.08 14.86 -17.31
CA HIS A 213 18.07 14.51 -16.29
C HIS A 213 17.82 13.09 -15.77
N GLY A 214 18.88 12.44 -15.31
CA GLY A 214 18.83 11.17 -14.61
C GLY A 214 19.11 11.36 -13.12
N CYS A 215 18.50 10.51 -12.30
CA CYS A 215 18.79 10.38 -10.87
C CYS A 215 19.43 9.01 -10.62
N ASN A 216 20.57 8.99 -9.94
CA ASN A 216 21.28 7.79 -9.58
C ASN A 216 21.47 7.69 -8.07
N PHE A 217 21.37 6.48 -7.55
CA PHE A 217 21.82 6.15 -6.20
C PHE A 217 23.36 6.20 -6.12
N ILE A 218 23.88 6.66 -4.98
CA ILE A 218 25.31 6.73 -4.67
C ILE A 218 25.52 6.46 -3.18
N GLY A 219 26.73 6.11 -2.76
CA GLY A 219 27.03 5.91 -1.34
C GLY A 219 27.17 7.22 -0.54
N ASP A 220 26.91 7.15 0.76
CA ASP A 220 26.67 8.32 1.63
C ASP A 220 27.90 8.93 2.29
N SER A 221 29.07 8.34 2.03
CA SER A 221 30.37 8.73 2.62
C SER A 221 30.85 10.14 2.29
N TRP A 222 30.12 10.90 1.46
CA TRP A 222 30.53 12.23 1.03
C TRP A 222 30.16 13.33 2.04
N TYR A 223 30.93 14.40 1.99
CA TYR A 223 30.73 15.58 2.83
C TYR A 223 30.63 16.83 1.96
N GLU A 224 29.54 17.56 2.13
CA GLU A 224 29.18 18.73 1.34
C GLU A 224 30.24 19.81 1.33
N GLY A 225 30.81 20.15 2.49
CA GLY A 225 31.84 21.19 2.62
C GLY A 225 33.21 20.79 2.07
N SER A 226 33.37 19.57 1.56
CA SER A 226 34.63 19.10 0.97
C SER A 226 34.45 18.35 -0.35
N LEU A 227 33.23 18.23 -0.87
CA LEU A 227 32.97 17.52 -2.12
C LEU A 227 33.55 18.30 -3.29
N THR A 228 34.34 17.62 -4.12
CA THR A 228 34.92 18.15 -5.35
C THR A 228 34.74 17.13 -6.45
N TRP A 229 35.05 17.50 -7.70
CA TRP A 229 35.02 16.53 -8.78
C TRP A 229 35.93 15.34 -8.48
N ASN A 230 37.14 15.59 -7.95
CA ASN A 230 38.14 14.55 -7.76
C ASN A 230 37.82 13.54 -6.64
N ASN A 231 37.00 13.90 -5.65
CA ASN A 231 36.66 13.02 -4.53
C ASN A 231 35.18 12.58 -4.50
N ARG A 232 34.40 12.90 -5.55
CA ARG A 232 32.98 12.56 -5.63
C ARG A 232 32.75 11.04 -5.53
N PRO A 233 31.63 10.59 -4.93
CA PRO A 233 31.22 9.20 -4.92
C PRO A 233 31.17 8.59 -6.32
N ALA A 234 31.47 7.29 -6.40
CA ALA A 234 31.22 6.52 -7.61
C ALA A 234 29.73 6.57 -7.96
N THR A 235 29.42 6.69 -9.25
CA THR A 235 28.04 6.67 -9.72
C THR A 235 27.47 5.26 -9.58
N GLY A 236 26.38 5.10 -8.82
CA GLY A 236 25.68 3.84 -8.67
C GLY A 236 24.56 3.65 -9.71
N SER A 237 23.58 2.83 -9.36
CA SER A 237 22.44 2.49 -10.21
C SER A 237 21.62 3.73 -10.58
N ARG A 238 21.09 3.76 -11.80
CA ARG A 238 20.13 4.77 -12.21
C ARG A 238 18.74 4.37 -11.72
N LEU A 239 18.09 5.29 -11.00
CA LEU A 239 16.76 5.09 -10.44
C LEU A 239 15.68 5.56 -11.42
N ASP A 240 15.86 6.76 -11.99
CA ASP A 240 14.87 7.38 -12.87
C ASP A 240 15.50 8.34 -13.89
N THR A 241 14.74 8.74 -14.90
CA THR A 241 15.12 9.69 -15.95
C THR A 241 13.91 10.51 -16.39
N VAL A 242 13.96 11.83 -16.19
CA VAL A 242 12.80 12.71 -16.28
C VAL A 242 13.11 13.93 -17.16
N SER A 243 12.12 14.35 -17.96
CA SER A 243 12.22 15.59 -18.74
C SER A 243 12.15 16.79 -17.79
N VAL A 244 13.13 17.70 -17.87
CA VAL A 244 13.19 18.85 -16.97
C VAL A 244 12.07 19.84 -17.31
N PRO A 245 11.18 20.21 -16.36
CA PRO A 245 10.10 21.18 -16.59
C PRO A 245 10.61 22.62 -16.62
N SER A 246 9.74 23.58 -16.95
CA SER A 246 10.14 25.01 -17.04
C SER A 246 10.65 25.55 -15.73
N ALA A 247 11.58 26.51 -15.81
CA ALA A 247 11.99 27.29 -14.65
C ALA A 247 10.76 27.79 -13.88
N GLY A 248 10.82 27.70 -12.55
CA GLY A 248 9.68 27.94 -11.67
C GLY A 248 8.83 26.71 -11.34
N ASN A 249 9.22 25.51 -11.78
CA ASN A 249 8.53 24.25 -11.49
C ASN A 249 9.48 23.23 -10.85
N TRP A 250 8.91 22.20 -10.22
CA TRP A 250 9.65 21.10 -9.63
C TRP A 250 9.86 19.98 -10.65
N ILE A 251 11.09 19.48 -10.78
CA ILE A 251 11.33 18.15 -11.36
C ILE A 251 11.11 17.11 -10.27
N GLU A 252 10.52 15.97 -10.62
CA GLU A 252 10.21 14.90 -9.67
C GLU A 252 10.76 13.59 -10.22
N PHE A 253 11.64 12.93 -9.46
CA PHE A 253 12.19 11.62 -9.79
C PHE A 253 11.56 10.55 -8.91
N ASP A 254 11.15 9.43 -9.50
CA ASP A 254 10.73 8.26 -8.74
C ASP A 254 11.94 7.56 -8.11
N VAL A 255 11.97 7.54 -6.78
CA VAL A 255 13.02 6.89 -6.00
C VAL A 255 12.45 5.88 -5.00
N THR A 256 11.18 5.50 -5.18
CA THR A 256 10.38 4.69 -4.25
C THR A 256 11.11 3.43 -3.78
N SER A 257 11.59 2.61 -4.72
CA SER A 257 12.23 1.34 -4.40
C SER A 257 13.55 1.51 -3.64
N GLN A 258 14.32 2.56 -3.96
CA GLN A 258 15.59 2.80 -3.26
C GLN A 258 15.33 3.36 -1.86
N VAL A 259 14.40 4.31 -1.70
CA VAL A 259 14.02 4.85 -0.38
C VAL A 259 13.50 3.74 0.54
N ALA A 260 12.68 2.82 0.01
CA ALA A 260 12.22 1.65 0.77
C ALA A 260 13.38 0.73 1.21
N THR A 261 14.43 0.62 0.39
CA THR A 261 15.63 -0.18 0.70
C THR A 261 16.47 0.50 1.79
N GLU A 262 16.76 1.79 1.64
CA GLU A 262 17.60 2.53 2.60
C GLU A 262 16.90 2.75 3.95
N ALA A 263 15.59 3.03 3.96
CA ALA A 263 14.81 3.17 5.20
C ALA A 263 14.65 1.85 5.99
N ALA A 264 14.89 0.70 5.34
CA ALA A 264 14.99 -0.60 6.02
C ALA A 264 16.45 -0.96 6.37
N GLY A 265 17.40 -0.14 5.91
CA GLY A 265 18.83 -0.36 6.00
C GLY A 265 19.49 0.59 6.99
N ASP A 266 20.15 1.62 6.48
CA ASP A 266 20.97 2.56 7.25
C ASP A 266 20.33 3.92 7.47
N ASP A 267 19.07 4.10 7.05
CA ASP A 267 18.27 5.31 7.22
C ASP A 267 18.89 6.57 6.58
N GLU A 268 19.75 6.42 5.56
CA GLU A 268 20.32 7.55 4.82
C GLU A 268 20.21 7.27 3.32
N ILE A 269 19.94 8.31 2.51
CA ILE A 269 19.96 8.14 1.05
C ILE A 269 20.66 9.32 0.38
N SER A 270 21.67 9.01 -0.43
CA SER A 270 22.37 9.94 -1.29
C SER A 270 22.04 9.71 -2.77
N LEU A 271 21.78 10.81 -3.47
CA LEU A 271 21.38 10.81 -4.87
C LEU A 271 22.27 11.75 -5.67
N MET A 272 22.61 11.33 -6.88
CA MET A 272 23.35 12.12 -7.86
C MET A 272 22.45 12.41 -9.07
N ILE A 273 22.38 13.68 -9.46
CA ILE A 273 21.59 14.14 -10.59
C ILE A 273 22.55 14.61 -11.69
N TRP A 274 22.29 14.16 -12.91
CA TRP A 274 23.12 14.44 -14.07
C TRP A 274 22.31 14.51 -15.36
N GLU A 275 22.92 15.00 -16.42
CA GLU A 275 22.34 15.07 -17.76
C GLU A 275 22.90 13.92 -18.63
N PRO A 276 22.07 13.00 -19.17
CA PRO A 276 22.54 11.79 -19.81
C PRO A 276 23.07 11.98 -21.24
N THR A 277 22.55 12.96 -21.99
CA THR A 277 22.80 13.05 -23.43
C THR A 277 22.86 14.46 -23.99
N ALA A 278 22.49 15.48 -23.21
CA ALA A 278 22.44 16.87 -23.67
C ALA A 278 23.55 17.70 -23.01
N THR A 279 23.67 18.97 -23.41
CA THR A 279 24.72 19.87 -22.89
C THR A 279 24.16 21.15 -22.28
N THR A 280 22.91 21.05 -21.81
CA THR A 280 22.10 22.17 -21.35
C THR A 280 22.53 22.55 -19.95
N TYR A 281 22.75 23.84 -19.74
CA TYR A 281 23.00 24.34 -18.39
C TYR A 281 21.66 24.48 -17.64
N THR A 282 21.56 23.78 -16.52
CA THR A 282 20.39 23.81 -15.64
C THR A 282 20.84 24.08 -14.21
N LEU A 283 20.07 24.90 -13.49
CA LEU A 283 20.24 25.18 -12.07
C LEU A 283 19.03 24.70 -11.29
N TYR A 284 19.31 24.04 -10.17
CA TYR A 284 18.35 23.77 -9.12
C TYR A 284 18.69 24.58 -7.88
N ASP A 285 17.69 24.94 -7.08
CA ASP A 285 17.93 25.53 -5.76
C ASP A 285 18.57 24.47 -4.82
N THR A 286 19.47 24.95 -3.96
CA THR A 286 20.05 24.20 -2.83
C THR A 286 19.29 24.52 -1.55
N ARG A 287 19.63 23.88 -0.43
CA ARG A 287 19.09 24.27 0.89
C ARG A 287 19.52 25.67 1.34
N GLU A 288 20.60 26.21 0.78
CA GLU A 288 21.00 27.62 0.97
C GLU A 288 20.15 28.59 0.11
N GLY A 289 19.30 28.05 -0.76
CA GLY A 289 18.39 28.77 -1.64
C GLY A 289 17.04 29.12 -0.98
N THR A 290 16.00 29.27 -1.81
CA THR A 290 14.62 29.55 -1.35
C THR A 290 13.73 28.31 -1.40
N ASN A 291 14.06 27.34 -2.28
CA ASN A 291 13.27 26.14 -2.50
C ASN A 291 14.15 24.90 -2.30
N ASP A 292 14.34 24.52 -1.04
CA ASP A 292 15.15 23.38 -0.62
C ASP A 292 14.77 22.10 -1.38
N PRO A 293 15.74 21.25 -1.74
CA PRO A 293 15.49 19.89 -2.21
C PRO A 293 14.58 19.11 -1.25
N GLN A 294 13.58 18.41 -1.79
CA GLN A 294 12.60 17.66 -1.00
C GLN A 294 12.62 16.18 -1.35
N LEU A 295 12.41 15.33 -0.35
CA LEU A 295 12.03 13.94 -0.53
C LEU A 295 10.64 13.73 0.08
N VAL A 296 9.64 13.54 -0.77
CA VAL A 296 8.24 13.35 -0.36
C VAL A 296 7.94 11.86 -0.36
N ILE A 297 7.53 11.31 0.78
CA ILE A 297 7.39 9.88 1.03
C ILE A 297 5.97 9.58 1.54
N THR A 298 5.30 8.61 0.92
CA THR A 298 4.06 8.00 1.40
C THR A 298 4.39 6.63 2.02
N HIS A 299 3.99 6.39 3.27
CA HIS A 299 4.39 5.24 4.08
C HIS A 299 3.40 4.90 5.20
#